data_AF-A0A0H4TBE0-F1
#
_entry.id   AF-A0A0H4TBE0-F1
#
_cell.length_a   1.000
_cell.length_b   1.000
_cell.length_c   1.000
_cell.angle_alpha   90.00
_cell.angle_beta   90.00
_cell.angle_gamma   90.00
#
_symmetry.space_group_name_H-M   'P 1'
#
loop_
_entity.id
_entity.type
_entity.pdbx_description
1 polymer ?
#
loop_
_entity_poly.entity_id
_entity_poly.type
_entity_poly.pdbx_seq_one_letter_code
_entity_poly.pdbx_strand_id
1 'polypeptide(L)'
;AQAKPEAVNEDMLDKLIEFIVTNSDASLYWVRYSAASALGSLAQAKPEAVNEDMLDKLIEFILTNSDASLSNARYSAATALASLALANPQAGEQARTIPTLIDLLQNDADSTAREVAVSALLQIAIKDPSMGSFIRAEFEKLHASPQPHLRMSASKALEMLAIGDLYEEAVAHPEQIDHIKSRLNYLIEYYPGSLEENHLKFVAHIIMEEIEKIEAEANQ
;
A
#
# COMPACT_ATOMS: atom_id res chain seq x y z
N ALA A 1 13.35 1.07 14.92
CA ALA A 1 12.83 0.88 16.29
C ALA A 1 11.31 0.85 16.20
N GLN A 2 10.64 -0.18 16.72
CA GLN A 2 9.17 -0.18 16.79
C GLN A 2 8.70 0.84 17.82
N ALA A 3 7.61 1.54 17.50
CA ALA A 3 7.00 2.48 18.42
C ALA A 3 6.41 1.74 19.62
N LYS A 4 6.52 2.34 20.81
CA LYS A 4 5.87 1.81 22.01
C LYS A 4 4.40 2.21 21.98
N PRO A 5 3.44 1.25 21.99
CA PRO A 5 2.01 1.54 21.89
C PRO A 5 1.53 2.57 22.92
N GLU A 6 2.09 2.56 24.14
CA GLU A 6 1.70 3.44 25.24
C GLU A 6 2.03 4.92 24.97
N ALA A 7 2.99 5.19 24.09
CA ALA A 7 3.39 6.54 23.71
C ALA A 7 2.57 7.09 22.53
N VAL A 8 1.86 6.24 21.78
CA VAL A 8 1.07 6.66 20.61
C VAL A 8 -0.29 7.19 21.05
N ASN A 9 -0.70 8.33 20.53
CA ASN A 9 -2.01 8.92 20.75
C ASN A 9 -2.56 9.60 19.48
N GLU A 10 -3.84 9.93 19.49
CA GLU A 10 -4.53 10.53 18.35
C GLU A 10 -3.91 11.86 17.90
N ASP A 11 -3.56 12.75 18.83
CA ASP A 11 -2.93 14.06 18.54
C ASP A 11 -1.60 13.91 17.78
N MET A 12 -0.81 12.88 18.10
CA MET A 12 0.43 12.59 17.38
C MET A 12 0.18 12.14 15.94
N LEU A 13 -0.81 11.28 15.72
CA LEU A 13 -1.18 10.83 14.37
C LEU A 13 -1.77 12.01 13.57
N ASP A 14 -2.61 12.82 14.20
CA ASP A 14 -3.26 13.96 13.56
C ASP A 14 -2.25 15.03 13.11
N LYS A 15 -1.23 15.31 13.92
CA LYS A 15 -0.14 16.23 13.56
C LYS A 15 0.68 15.74 12.36
N LEU A 16 0.88 14.43 12.24
CA LEU A 16 1.54 13.87 11.06
C LEU A 16 0.66 14.02 9.81
N ILE A 17 -0.65 13.80 9.94
CA ILE A 17 -1.60 14.01 8.85
C ILE A 17 -1.62 15.49 8.44
N GLU A 18 -1.74 16.41 9.40
CA GLU A 18 -1.70 17.85 9.16
C GLU A 18 -0.43 18.24 8.39
N PHE A 19 0.74 17.72 8.82
CA PHE A 19 2.01 17.96 8.12
C PHE A 19 2.01 17.43 6.69
N ILE A 20 1.41 16.25 6.44
CA ILE A 20 1.32 15.63 5.12
C ILE A 20 0.44 16.47 4.17
N VAL A 21 -0.64 17.08 4.67
CA VAL A 21 -1.67 17.73 3.83
C VAL A 21 -1.58 19.26 3.74
N THR A 22 -0.86 19.94 4.63
CA THR A 22 -0.85 21.43 4.65
C THR A 22 0.31 22.08 3.91
N ASN A 23 1.45 21.40 3.74
CA ASN A 23 2.62 22.01 3.13
C ASN A 23 2.84 21.50 1.70
N SER A 24 2.47 22.33 0.73
CA SER A 24 2.56 22.04 -0.71
C SER A 24 3.96 22.21 -1.30
N ASP A 25 4.98 22.58 -0.51
CA ASP A 25 6.32 22.80 -1.01
C ASP A 25 6.90 21.50 -1.59
N ALA A 26 7.21 21.51 -2.89
CA ALA A 26 7.76 20.35 -3.58
C ALA A 26 9.10 19.88 -2.96
N SER A 27 9.88 20.78 -2.36
CA SER A 27 11.16 20.46 -1.70
C SER A 27 11.00 19.58 -0.46
N LEU A 28 9.81 19.53 0.13
CA LEU A 28 9.51 18.73 1.32
C LEU A 28 8.99 17.34 1.00
N TYR A 29 9.08 16.88 -0.26
CA TYR A 29 8.66 15.54 -0.67
C TYR A 29 9.18 14.45 0.27
N TRP A 30 10.49 14.38 0.49
CA TRP A 30 11.10 13.35 1.33
C TRP A 30 10.62 13.43 2.78
N VAL A 31 10.36 14.63 3.29
CA VAL A 31 9.88 14.83 4.66
C VAL A 31 8.44 14.36 4.80
N ARG A 32 7.56 14.66 3.84
CA ARG A 32 6.17 14.17 3.82
C ARG A 32 6.10 12.66 3.67
N TYR A 33 6.94 12.09 2.81
CA TYR A 33 7.04 10.64 2.66
C TYR A 33 7.48 9.97 3.96
N SER A 34 8.50 10.50 4.63
CA SER A 34 8.92 10.02 5.95
C SER A 34 7.82 10.17 7.01
N ALA A 35 7.05 11.26 6.98
CA ALA A 35 5.90 11.45 7.87
C ALA A 35 4.80 10.42 7.61
N ALA A 36 4.47 10.11 6.35
CA ALA A 36 3.49 9.09 6.00
C ALA A 36 3.95 7.68 6.43
N SER A 37 5.23 7.35 6.26
CA SER A 37 5.79 6.08 6.72
C SER A 37 5.82 5.97 8.26
N ALA A 38 6.16 7.07 8.95
CA ALA A 38 6.12 7.13 10.41
C ALA A 38 4.68 7.00 10.94
N LEU A 39 3.72 7.66 10.29
CA LEU A 39 2.30 7.55 10.60
C LEU A 39 1.84 6.09 10.51
N GLY A 40 2.17 5.40 9.42
CA GLY A 40 1.84 3.97 9.28
C GLY A 40 2.44 3.11 10.38
N SER A 41 3.71 3.34 10.73
CA SER A 41 4.38 2.59 11.81
C SER A 41 3.75 2.84 13.18
N LEU A 42 3.32 4.07 13.46
CA LEU A 42 2.66 4.44 14.71
C LEU A 42 1.24 3.89 14.78
N ALA A 43 0.49 3.98 13.68
CA ALA A 43 -0.86 3.45 13.56
C ALA A 43 -0.85 1.92 13.76
N GLN A 44 0.10 1.21 13.18
CA GLN A 44 0.26 -0.24 13.39
C GLN A 44 0.61 -0.59 14.85
N ALA A 45 1.35 0.28 15.56
CA ALA A 45 1.66 0.07 16.96
C ALA A 45 0.46 0.32 17.89
N LYS A 46 -0.51 1.16 17.47
CA LYS A 46 -1.74 1.43 18.22
C LYS A 46 -2.92 1.66 17.28
N PRO A 47 -3.51 0.58 16.72
CA PRO A 47 -4.64 0.65 15.82
C PRO A 47 -5.82 1.48 16.36
N GLU A 48 -6.08 1.40 17.65
CA GLU A 48 -7.23 2.07 18.28
C GLU A 48 -7.12 3.59 18.29
N ALA A 49 -5.94 4.15 18.02
CA ALA A 49 -5.75 5.59 17.85
C ALA A 49 -6.08 6.09 16.44
N VAL A 50 -6.33 5.20 15.47
CA VAL A 50 -6.81 5.56 14.13
C VAL A 50 -8.33 5.74 14.18
N ASN A 51 -8.82 6.87 13.69
CA ASN A 51 -10.26 7.18 13.63
C ASN A 51 -10.68 7.61 12.22
N GLU A 52 -12.00 7.77 12.02
CA GLU A 52 -12.61 8.11 10.73
C GLU A 52 -12.17 9.49 10.23
N ASP A 53 -12.11 10.50 11.11
CA ASP A 53 -11.70 11.86 10.76
C ASP A 53 -10.29 11.91 10.14
N MET A 54 -9.38 11.04 10.60
CA MET A 54 -8.02 10.91 10.04
C MET A 54 -8.04 10.40 8.60
N LEU A 55 -8.90 9.40 8.31
CA LEU A 55 -9.07 8.85 6.96
C LEU A 55 -9.72 9.91 6.05
N ASP A 56 -10.77 10.57 6.53
CA ASP A 56 -11.50 11.60 5.78
C ASP A 56 -10.60 12.78 5.43
N LYS A 57 -9.73 13.25 6.33
CA LYS A 57 -8.75 14.31 6.02
C LYS A 57 -7.84 13.93 4.86
N LEU A 58 -7.35 12.70 4.82
CA LEU A 58 -6.48 12.22 3.75
C LEU A 58 -7.26 12.06 2.44
N ILE A 59 -8.47 11.51 2.49
CA ILE A 59 -9.36 11.34 1.33
C ILE A 59 -9.73 12.71 0.74
N GLU A 60 -10.17 13.65 1.56
CA GLU A 60 -10.51 15.01 1.14
C GLU A 60 -9.31 15.68 0.46
N PHE A 61 -8.12 15.58 1.07
CA PHE A 61 -6.91 16.14 0.48
C PHE A 61 -6.62 15.54 -0.90
N ILE A 62 -6.67 14.21 -1.03
CA ILE A 62 -6.42 13.50 -2.30
C ILE A 62 -7.41 13.94 -3.38
N LEU A 63 -8.70 14.01 -3.07
CA LEU A 63 -9.77 14.28 -4.05
C LEU A 63 -9.85 15.76 -4.46
N THR A 64 -9.54 16.69 -3.55
CA THR A 64 -9.69 18.13 -3.81
C THR A 64 -8.44 18.79 -4.39
N ASN A 65 -7.26 18.16 -4.28
CA ASN A 65 -5.97 18.73 -4.67
C ASN A 65 -5.38 18.08 -5.94
N SER A 66 -6.15 18.05 -7.03
CA SER A 66 -5.77 17.40 -8.30
C SER A 66 -4.70 18.14 -9.12
N ASP A 67 -4.14 19.24 -8.60
CA ASP A 67 -3.06 20.00 -9.26
C ASP A 67 -1.81 19.12 -9.42
N ALA A 68 -1.20 19.11 -10.61
CA ALA A 68 -0.01 18.30 -10.89
C ALA A 68 1.20 18.67 -10.00
N SER A 69 1.30 19.93 -9.54
CA SER A 69 2.32 20.38 -8.59
C SER A 69 2.19 19.74 -7.21
N LEU A 70 0.99 19.23 -6.87
CA LEU A 70 0.69 18.56 -5.61
C LEU A 70 0.82 17.03 -5.70
N SER A 71 1.24 16.48 -6.84
CA SER A 71 1.44 15.03 -7.05
C SER A 71 2.26 14.39 -5.91
N ASN A 72 3.38 15.00 -5.51
CA ASN A 72 4.22 14.55 -4.39
C ASN A 72 3.52 14.57 -3.01
N ALA A 73 2.60 15.52 -2.80
CA ALA A 73 1.81 15.60 -1.57
C ALA A 73 0.68 14.55 -1.60
N ARG A 74 -0.04 14.41 -2.72
CA ARG A 74 -1.05 13.36 -2.94
C ARG A 74 -0.44 11.96 -2.79
N TYR A 75 0.78 11.77 -3.30
CA TYR A 75 1.57 10.55 -3.11
C TYR A 75 1.70 10.20 -1.63
N SER A 76 2.13 11.17 -0.84
CA SER A 76 2.36 10.98 0.60
C SER A 76 1.04 10.73 1.33
N ALA A 77 -0.02 11.46 0.96
CA ALA A 77 -1.36 11.29 1.54
C ALA A 77 -1.97 9.92 1.24
N ALA A 78 -1.87 9.43 0.00
CA ALA A 78 -2.40 8.11 -0.36
C ALA A 78 -1.58 6.97 0.27
N THR A 79 -0.26 7.14 0.46
CA THR A 79 0.58 6.22 1.24
C THR A 79 0.14 6.17 2.70
N ALA A 80 -0.12 7.33 3.30
CA ALA A 80 -0.66 7.44 4.65
C ALA A 80 -2.05 6.77 4.77
N LEU A 81 -2.95 7.04 3.82
CA LEU A 81 -4.31 6.49 3.80
C LEU A 81 -4.29 4.96 3.78
N ALA A 82 -3.47 4.36 2.91
CA ALA A 82 -3.28 2.91 2.86
C ALA A 82 -2.77 2.35 4.19
N SER A 83 -1.80 3.04 4.81
CA SER A 83 -1.20 2.60 6.07
C SER A 83 -2.19 2.66 7.23
N LEU A 84 -3.03 3.70 7.31
CA LEU A 84 -4.07 3.82 8.33
C LEU A 84 -5.17 2.77 8.15
N ALA A 85 -5.63 2.56 6.91
CA ALA A 85 -6.64 1.56 6.59
C ALA A 85 -6.17 0.14 6.95
N LEU A 86 -4.89 -0.16 6.72
CA LEU A 86 -4.25 -1.40 7.12
C LEU A 86 -4.05 -1.54 8.63
N ALA A 87 -3.80 -0.43 9.33
CA ALA A 87 -3.53 -0.44 10.76
C ALA A 87 -4.80 -0.67 11.57
N ASN A 88 -5.89 -0.02 11.19
CA ASN A 88 -7.18 -0.24 11.83
C ASN A 88 -8.25 -0.49 10.77
N PRO A 89 -8.42 -1.75 10.34
CA PRO A 89 -9.50 -2.17 9.45
C PRO A 89 -10.88 -2.24 10.13
N GLN A 90 -11.10 -1.62 11.31
CA GLN A 90 -12.44 -1.37 11.87
C GLN A 90 -12.78 0.11 12.20
N ALA A 91 -11.83 1.04 12.11
CA ALA A 91 -12.09 2.49 12.19
C ALA A 91 -12.94 2.99 11.01
N GLY A 92 -14.26 3.18 11.21
CA GLY A 92 -15.22 4.02 10.45
C GLY A 92 -15.29 3.85 8.93
N GLU A 93 -16.48 3.66 8.35
CA GLU A 93 -16.78 3.52 6.90
C GLU A 93 -15.59 3.19 5.94
N GLN A 94 -14.76 2.19 6.25
CA GLN A 94 -13.57 1.80 5.44
C GLN A 94 -13.88 1.42 4.01
N ALA A 95 -15.15 1.15 3.74
CA ALA A 95 -15.68 0.94 2.42
C ALA A 95 -15.34 2.10 1.45
N ARG A 96 -14.89 3.28 1.90
CA ARG A 96 -14.49 4.38 1.01
C ARG A 96 -13.01 4.41 0.63
N THR A 97 -12.10 3.79 1.38
CA THR A 97 -10.65 3.83 1.05
C THR A 97 -10.36 3.17 -0.29
N ILE A 98 -10.82 1.93 -0.48
CA ILE A 98 -10.59 1.19 -1.72
C ILE A 98 -11.25 1.91 -2.92
N PRO A 99 -12.54 2.31 -2.87
CA PRO A 99 -13.14 3.11 -3.94
C PRO A 99 -12.42 4.43 -4.23
N THR A 100 -11.93 5.14 -3.20
CA THR A 100 -11.16 6.38 -3.39
C THR A 100 -9.85 6.12 -4.14
N LEU A 101 -9.13 5.05 -3.78
CA LEU A 101 -7.91 4.66 -4.49
C LEU A 101 -8.22 4.20 -5.92
N ILE A 102 -9.32 3.49 -6.14
CA ILE A 102 -9.76 3.10 -7.50
C ILE A 102 -10.12 4.34 -8.34
N ASP A 103 -10.84 5.30 -7.76
CA ASP A 103 -11.17 6.57 -8.44
C ASP A 103 -9.90 7.34 -8.80
N LEU A 104 -8.95 7.44 -7.86
CA LEU A 104 -7.64 8.06 -8.10
C LEU A 104 -6.89 7.36 -9.24
N LEU A 105 -6.90 6.03 -9.27
CA LEU A 105 -6.29 5.23 -10.33
C LEU A 105 -6.95 5.46 -11.71
N GLN A 106 -8.27 5.61 -11.74
CA GLN A 106 -9.02 5.71 -12.99
C GLN A 106 -9.02 7.12 -13.58
N ASN A 107 -9.11 8.13 -12.71
CA ASN A 107 -9.55 9.47 -13.10
C ASN A 107 -8.50 10.57 -12.88
N ASP A 108 -7.45 10.32 -12.08
CA ASP A 108 -6.40 11.33 -11.87
C ASP A 108 -5.59 11.53 -13.15
N ALA A 109 -5.37 12.78 -13.54
CA ALA A 109 -4.60 13.13 -14.73
C ALA A 109 -3.10 12.83 -14.55
N ASP A 110 -2.59 12.90 -13.33
CA ASP A 110 -1.19 12.67 -13.00
C ASP A 110 -0.88 11.17 -12.91
N SER A 111 0.12 10.72 -13.68
CA SER A 111 0.52 9.30 -13.68
C SER A 111 1.11 8.84 -12.35
N THR A 112 1.76 9.73 -11.61
CA THR A 112 2.37 9.41 -10.32
C THR A 112 1.29 9.12 -9.28
N ALA A 113 0.23 9.94 -9.22
CA ALA A 113 -0.91 9.72 -8.36
C ALA A 113 -1.61 8.38 -8.65
N ARG A 114 -1.77 8.02 -9.93
CA ARG A 114 -2.31 6.71 -10.34
C ARG A 114 -1.40 5.55 -9.89
N GLU A 115 -0.09 5.66 -10.03
CA GLU A 115 0.86 4.62 -9.58
C GLU A 115 0.82 4.41 -8.06
N VAL A 116 0.55 5.47 -7.29
CA VAL A 116 0.37 5.37 -5.84
C VAL A 116 -0.90 4.64 -5.49
N ALA A 117 -2.00 4.95 -6.18
CA ALA A 117 -3.25 4.20 -6.00
C ALA A 117 -3.03 2.70 -6.23
N VAL A 118 -2.32 2.32 -7.30
CA VAL A 118 -1.93 0.92 -7.53
C VAL A 118 -1.13 0.37 -6.35
N SER A 119 -0.08 1.08 -5.93
CA SER A 119 0.80 0.63 -4.85
C SER A 119 0.07 0.48 -3.50
N ALA A 120 -0.86 1.38 -3.21
CA ALA A 120 -1.70 1.35 -2.02
C ALA A 120 -2.69 0.17 -2.07
N LEU A 121 -3.40 0.00 -3.19
CA LEU A 121 -4.32 -1.12 -3.41
C LEU A 121 -3.60 -2.47 -3.31
N LEU A 122 -2.39 -2.57 -3.85
CA LEU A 122 -1.57 -3.79 -3.75
C LEU A 122 -1.17 -4.10 -2.31
N GLN A 123 -0.74 -3.10 -1.54
CA GLN A 123 -0.42 -3.31 -0.13
C GLN A 123 -1.63 -3.76 0.67
N ILE A 124 -2.81 -3.19 0.39
CA ILE A 124 -4.07 -3.62 0.98
C ILE A 124 -4.36 -5.08 0.60
N ALA A 125 -4.30 -5.42 -0.68
CA ALA A 125 -4.59 -6.77 -1.17
C ALA A 125 -3.63 -7.85 -0.62
N ILE A 126 -2.35 -7.51 -0.43
CA ILE A 126 -1.33 -8.44 0.09
C ILE A 126 -1.51 -8.67 1.60
N LYS A 127 -1.81 -7.61 2.37
CA LYS A 127 -1.89 -7.69 3.83
C LYS A 127 -3.28 -8.03 4.34
N ASP A 128 -4.32 -7.82 3.53
CA ASP A 128 -5.70 -8.23 3.80
C ASP A 128 -6.24 -9.07 2.63
N PRO A 129 -6.05 -10.40 2.68
CA PRO A 129 -6.54 -11.31 1.65
C PRO A 129 -8.05 -11.24 1.42
N SER A 130 -8.83 -10.85 2.43
CA SER A 130 -10.29 -10.70 2.29
C SER A 130 -10.65 -9.61 1.28
N MET A 131 -9.84 -8.55 1.22
CA MET A 131 -9.96 -7.46 0.25
C MET A 131 -9.21 -7.74 -1.06
N GLY A 132 -8.23 -8.66 -1.04
CA GLY A 132 -7.42 -9.02 -2.21
C GLY A 132 -8.24 -9.51 -3.40
N SER A 133 -9.28 -10.32 -3.17
CA SER A 133 -10.17 -10.81 -4.24
C SER A 133 -10.93 -9.68 -4.95
N PHE A 134 -11.45 -8.71 -4.19
CA PHE A 134 -12.14 -7.55 -4.72
C PHE A 134 -11.19 -6.66 -5.54
N ILE A 135 -10.02 -6.34 -4.97
CA ILE A 135 -9.01 -5.48 -5.61
C ILE A 135 -8.49 -6.14 -6.89
N ARG A 136 -8.28 -7.45 -6.90
CA ARG A 136 -7.91 -8.21 -8.10
C ARG A 136 -8.97 -8.06 -9.20
N ALA A 137 -10.25 -8.22 -8.86
CA ALA A 137 -11.34 -8.08 -9.83
C ALA A 137 -11.38 -6.65 -10.43
N GLU A 138 -11.08 -5.63 -9.64
CA GLU A 138 -10.98 -4.25 -10.13
C GLU A 138 -9.79 -4.07 -11.07
N PHE A 139 -8.62 -4.65 -10.77
CA PHE A 139 -7.50 -4.65 -11.72
C PHE A 139 -7.81 -5.43 -12.99
N GLU A 140 -8.51 -6.56 -12.94
CA GLU A 140 -8.93 -7.31 -14.14
C GLU A 140 -9.84 -6.46 -15.05
N LYS A 141 -10.78 -5.71 -14.48
CA LYS A 141 -11.61 -4.76 -15.23
C LYS A 141 -10.75 -3.67 -15.90
N LEU A 142 -9.78 -3.12 -15.17
CA LEU A 142 -8.87 -2.09 -15.69
C LEU A 142 -7.93 -2.64 -16.77
N HIS A 143 -7.51 -3.89 -16.65
CA HIS A 143 -6.72 -4.59 -17.67
C HIS A 143 -7.49 -4.76 -18.99
N ALA A 144 -8.81 -4.91 -18.92
CA ALA A 144 -9.70 -4.95 -20.09
C ALA A 144 -10.03 -3.55 -20.67
N SER A 145 -9.60 -2.46 -20.02
CA SER A 145 -9.92 -1.09 -20.44
C SER A 145 -9.35 -0.75 -21.83
N PRO A 146 -10.08 0.03 -22.67
CA PRO A 146 -9.51 0.55 -23.91
C PRO A 146 -8.39 1.59 -23.68
N GLN A 147 -8.27 2.14 -22.47
CA GLN A 147 -7.27 3.14 -22.13
C GLN A 147 -5.89 2.50 -21.85
N PRO A 148 -4.84 2.78 -22.65
CA PRO A 148 -3.54 2.09 -22.53
C PRO A 148 -2.87 2.23 -21.16
N HIS A 149 -2.99 3.39 -20.52
CA HIS A 149 -2.38 3.63 -19.21
C HIS A 149 -3.04 2.79 -18.11
N LEU A 150 -4.38 2.66 -18.11
CA LEU A 150 -5.09 1.80 -17.16
C LEU A 150 -4.73 0.33 -17.35
N ARG A 151 -4.63 -0.14 -18.61
CA ARG A 151 -4.20 -1.51 -18.89
C ARG A 151 -2.81 -1.79 -18.35
N MET A 152 -1.86 -0.88 -18.60
CA MET A 152 -0.47 -1.04 -18.17
C MET A 152 -0.35 -1.06 -16.64
N SER A 153 -1.01 -0.12 -15.95
CA SER A 153 -1.06 -0.08 -14.48
C SER A 153 -1.69 -1.37 -13.91
N ALA A 154 -2.77 -1.85 -14.52
CA ALA A 154 -3.43 -3.08 -14.10
C ALA A 154 -2.61 -4.34 -14.36
N SER A 155 -1.94 -4.47 -15.51
CA SER A 155 -1.04 -5.60 -15.79
C SER A 155 0.04 -5.71 -14.72
N LYS A 156 0.71 -4.59 -14.42
CA LYS A 156 1.74 -4.51 -13.38
C LYS A 156 1.20 -4.94 -12.02
N ALA A 157 0.00 -4.46 -11.67
CA ALA A 157 -0.65 -4.81 -10.41
C ALA A 157 -1.00 -6.32 -10.34
N LEU A 158 -1.53 -6.89 -11.42
CA LEU A 158 -1.87 -8.32 -11.47
C LEU A 158 -0.63 -9.22 -11.38
N GLU A 159 0.49 -8.82 -11.99
CA GLU A 159 1.77 -9.51 -11.82
C GLU A 159 2.26 -9.47 -10.37
N MET A 160 2.15 -8.32 -9.71
CA MET A 160 2.47 -8.18 -8.27
C MET A 160 1.57 -9.05 -7.40
N LEU A 161 0.27 -9.09 -7.67
CA LEU A 161 -0.67 -9.94 -6.94
C LEU A 161 -0.38 -11.43 -7.15
N ALA A 162 0.07 -11.83 -8.34
CA ALA A 162 0.49 -13.22 -8.58
C ALA A 162 1.71 -13.64 -7.75
N ILE A 163 2.61 -12.70 -7.43
CA ILE A 163 3.68 -12.93 -6.44
C ILE A 163 3.09 -12.97 -5.02
N GLY A 164 2.11 -12.11 -4.73
CA GLY A 164 1.36 -12.12 -3.47
C GLY A 164 0.68 -13.46 -3.17
N ASP A 165 0.14 -14.13 -4.18
CA ASP A 165 -0.49 -15.46 -4.04
C ASP A 165 0.46 -16.53 -3.49
N LEU A 166 1.78 -16.32 -3.58
CA LEU A 166 2.78 -17.22 -2.99
C LEU A 166 2.73 -17.24 -1.46
N TYR A 167 2.24 -16.17 -0.82
CA TYR A 167 1.99 -16.15 0.61
C TYR A 167 0.86 -17.13 0.96
N GLU A 168 -0.27 -17.06 0.26
CA GLU A 168 -1.40 -17.98 0.45
C GLU A 168 -0.99 -19.43 0.14
N GLU A 169 -0.18 -19.65 -0.90
CA GLU A 169 0.41 -20.95 -1.23
C GLU A 169 1.24 -21.48 -0.05
N ALA A 170 2.08 -20.64 0.57
CA ALA A 170 2.92 -21.01 1.71
C ALA A 170 2.10 -21.34 2.97
N VAL A 171 1.02 -20.58 3.22
CA VAL A 171 0.09 -20.84 4.33
C VAL A 171 -0.67 -22.16 4.12
N ALA A 172 -1.17 -22.40 2.91
CA ALA A 172 -1.94 -23.60 2.58
C ALA A 172 -1.08 -24.87 2.48
N HIS A 173 0.18 -24.73 2.08
CA HIS A 173 1.12 -25.81 1.82
C HIS A 173 2.47 -25.59 2.52
N PRO A 174 2.54 -25.73 3.87
CA PRO A 174 3.78 -25.54 4.61
C PRO A 174 4.95 -26.41 4.13
N GLU A 175 4.65 -27.58 3.56
CA GLU A 175 5.65 -28.47 2.96
C GLU A 175 6.34 -27.91 1.71
N GLN A 176 5.78 -26.84 1.11
CA GLN A 176 6.30 -26.19 -0.10
C GLN A 176 7.06 -24.90 0.20
N ILE A 177 7.16 -24.48 1.47
CA ILE A 177 7.79 -23.20 1.86
C ILE A 177 9.21 -23.07 1.28
N ASP A 178 10.06 -24.09 1.39
CA ASP A 178 11.43 -24.05 0.84
C ASP A 178 11.44 -23.80 -0.68
N HIS A 179 10.50 -24.43 -1.39
CA HIS A 179 10.35 -24.25 -2.84
C HIS A 179 9.87 -22.83 -3.18
N ILE A 180 8.91 -22.31 -2.43
CA ILE A 180 8.38 -20.95 -2.58
C ILE A 180 9.47 -19.91 -2.30
N LYS A 181 10.26 -20.07 -1.22
CA LYS A 181 11.41 -19.19 -0.92
C LYS A 181 12.45 -19.23 -2.03
N SER A 182 12.71 -20.39 -2.64
CA SER A 182 13.60 -20.47 -3.81
C SER A 182 13.08 -19.66 -5.01
N ARG A 183 11.77 -19.72 -5.29
CA ARG A 183 11.13 -18.91 -6.35
C ARG A 183 11.24 -17.40 -6.06
N LEU A 184 10.98 -16.99 -4.81
CA LEU A 184 11.10 -15.59 -4.37
C LEU A 184 12.55 -15.10 -4.46
N ASN A 185 13.52 -15.89 -4.00
CA ASN A 185 14.95 -15.56 -4.10
C ASN A 185 15.41 -15.40 -5.55
N TYR A 186 14.89 -16.22 -6.48
CA TYR A 186 15.18 -16.05 -7.90
C TYR A 186 14.71 -14.68 -8.42
N LEU A 187 13.52 -14.23 -8.03
CA LEU A 187 13.01 -12.90 -8.38
C LEU A 187 13.87 -11.78 -7.78
N ILE A 188 14.32 -11.96 -6.54
CA ILE A 188 15.15 -10.98 -5.81
C ILE A 188 16.54 -10.85 -6.46
N GLU A 189 17.26 -11.97 -6.59
CA GLU A 189 18.67 -12.01 -6.94
C GLU A 189 18.93 -11.99 -8.45
N TYR A 190 18.13 -12.72 -9.23
CA TYR A 190 18.50 -13.09 -10.60
C TYR A 190 17.68 -12.41 -11.68
N TYR A 191 16.57 -11.75 -11.35
CA TYR A 191 15.79 -11.04 -12.35
C TYR A 191 16.60 -9.82 -12.86
N PRO A 192 16.98 -9.77 -14.15
CA PRO A 192 17.86 -8.74 -14.71
C PRO A 192 17.03 -7.47 -14.92
N GLY A 193 16.78 -6.75 -13.82
CA GLY A 193 15.78 -5.69 -13.77
C GLY A 193 16.03 -4.60 -14.80
N SER A 194 15.08 -4.44 -15.73
CA SER A 194 14.78 -3.12 -16.25
C SER A 194 14.21 -2.26 -15.11
N LEU A 195 14.25 -0.93 -15.22
CA LEU A 195 13.65 -0.03 -14.23
C LEU A 195 12.17 -0.36 -13.98
N GLU A 196 11.52 -0.93 -15.00
CA GLU A 196 10.12 -1.35 -14.98
C GLU A 196 9.86 -2.50 -14.02
N GLU A 197 10.83 -3.38 -13.68
CA GLU A 197 10.60 -4.64 -12.93
C GLU A 197 10.95 -4.57 -11.43
N ASN A 198 11.49 -3.44 -10.94
CA ASN A 198 11.83 -3.26 -9.52
C ASN A 198 10.66 -3.51 -8.55
N HIS A 199 9.44 -3.32 -9.04
CA HIS A 199 8.22 -3.54 -8.28
C HIS A 199 8.01 -5.03 -7.93
N LEU A 200 8.38 -5.96 -8.83
CA LEU A 200 8.30 -7.40 -8.56
C LEU A 200 9.29 -7.81 -7.48
N LYS A 201 10.51 -7.27 -7.52
CA LYS A 201 11.52 -7.47 -6.47
C LYS A 201 11.04 -6.96 -5.12
N PHE A 202 10.42 -5.78 -5.10
CA PHE A 202 9.88 -5.18 -3.88
C PHE A 202 8.82 -6.10 -3.25
N VAL A 203 7.85 -6.58 -4.05
CA VAL A 203 6.82 -7.49 -3.54
C VAL A 203 7.42 -8.82 -3.10
N ALA A 204 8.39 -9.37 -3.84
CA ALA A 204 9.05 -10.60 -3.46
C ALA A 204 9.76 -10.51 -2.08
N HIS A 205 10.36 -9.36 -1.75
CA HIS A 205 10.90 -9.13 -0.39
C HIS A 205 9.81 -9.10 0.67
N ILE A 206 8.71 -8.38 0.43
CA ILE A 206 7.58 -8.34 1.38
C ILE A 206 7.06 -9.75 1.66
N ILE A 207 6.80 -10.54 0.61
CA ILE A 207 6.29 -11.90 0.76
C ILE A 207 7.31 -12.80 1.47
N MET A 208 8.61 -12.64 1.20
CA MET A 208 9.65 -13.37 1.93
C MET A 208 9.61 -13.06 3.42
N GLU A 209 9.54 -11.79 3.81
CA GLU A 209 9.47 -11.37 5.21
C GLU A 209 8.23 -11.93 5.92
N GLU A 210 7.07 -11.95 5.25
CA GLU A 210 5.85 -12.52 5.83
C GLU A 210 5.92 -14.05 5.97
N ILE A 211 6.53 -14.76 5.01
CA ILE A 211 6.77 -16.22 5.11
C ILE A 211 7.72 -16.54 6.27
N GLU A 212 8.77 -15.75 6.48
CA GLU A 212 9.71 -15.94 7.59
C GLU A 212 9.04 -15.81 8.97
N LYS A 213 7.99 -14.97 9.09
CA LYS A 213 7.19 -14.88 10.32
C LYS A 213 6.39 -16.15 10.59
N ILE A 214 5.81 -16.77 9.56
CA ILE A 214 5.08 -18.06 9.69
C ILE A 214 6.01 -19.12 10.31
N GLU A 215 7.24 -19.22 9.80
CA GLU A 215 8.24 -20.16 10.32
C GLU A 215 8.67 -19.83 11.76
N ALA A 216 8.81 -18.54 12.10
CA ALA A 216 9.16 -18.10 13.44
C ALA A 216 8.07 -18.41 14.48
N GLU A 217 6.80 -18.33 14.08
CA GLU A 217 5.64 -18.67 14.92
C GLU A 217 5.47 -20.19 15.09
N ALA A 218 5.75 -20.98 14.05
CA ALA A 218 5.67 -22.45 14.13
C ALA A 218 6.73 -23.11 15.03
N ASN A 219 7.82 -22.38 15.32
CA ASN A 219 8.96 -22.85 16.12
C ASN A 219 8.92 -22.40 17.60
N GLN A 220 7.83 -21.73 18.04
CA GLN A 220 7.60 -21.32 19.43
C GLN A 220 6.64 -22.28 20.14
#